data_AF-K1UBY0-F1
#
_entry.id   AF-K1UBY0-F1
#
_cell.length_a   1.000
_cell.length_b   1.000
_cell.length_c   1.000
_cell.angle_alpha   90.00
_cell.angle_beta   90.00
_cell.angle_gamma   90.00
#
_symmetry.space_group_name_H-M   'P 1'
#
loop_
_entity.id
_entity.type
_entity.pdbx_description
1 polymer ?
#
loop_
_entity_poly.entity_id
_entity_poly.type
_entity_poly.pdbx_seq_one_letter_code
_entity_poly.pdbx_strand_id
1 'polypeptide(L)'
;DDDTLRLLDLEVKEVPEMPDPALTVQDMKDYGYAWAGVLPAGQEAAEKALEKGCEVYRLYSDNTEGLCVDAKEIADHVAKGGMLGISKESWMAALEKENYLKAAEMSMEDDYGMIDGIINNGPKEDKTLDAKAPERGEKSSIMDRLKSAKAEKQKECCPPKKHKGEIEL
;
A
#
# COMPACT_ATOMS: atom_id res chain seq x y z
N ASP A 1 10.09 -22.27 7.62
CA ASP A 1 8.69 -22.46 7.23
C ASP A 1 7.95 -21.16 7.47
N ASP A 2 6.95 -20.85 6.64
CA ASP A 2 6.14 -19.63 6.76
C ASP A 2 5.46 -19.54 8.13
N ASP A 3 5.06 -20.68 8.69
CA ASP A 3 4.50 -20.83 10.04
C ASP A 3 5.46 -20.40 11.15
N THR A 4 6.75 -20.70 11.02
CA THR A 4 7.74 -20.28 12.03
C THR A 4 7.94 -18.78 11.99
N LEU A 5 7.90 -18.17 10.81
CA LEU A 5 7.99 -16.71 10.67
C LEU A 5 6.76 -16.01 11.24
N ARG A 6 5.55 -16.56 11.04
CA ARG A 6 4.32 -16.03 11.67
C ARG A 6 4.37 -16.10 13.19
N LEU A 7 4.85 -17.20 13.78
CA LEU A 7 4.96 -17.33 15.24
C LEU A 7 5.95 -16.34 15.84
N LEU A 8 7.13 -16.17 15.22
CA LEU A 8 8.12 -15.20 15.71
C LEU A 8 7.67 -13.74 15.50
N ASP A 9 6.97 -13.46 14.40
CA ASP A 9 6.42 -12.12 14.12
C ASP A 9 5.30 -11.76 15.11
N LEU A 10 4.48 -12.72 15.55
CA LEU A 10 3.46 -12.50 16.58
C LEU A 10 4.06 -12.24 17.97
N GLU A 11 5.15 -12.91 18.32
CA GLU A 11 5.81 -12.78 19.63
C GLU A 11 6.64 -11.47 19.76
N VAL A 12 7.21 -10.98 18.65
CA VAL A 12 7.99 -9.73 18.60
C VAL A 12 7.13 -8.52 18.23
N LYS A 13 5.95 -8.69 17.63
CA LYS A 13 5.09 -7.57 17.29
C LYS A 13 4.65 -6.84 18.56
N GLU A 14 5.27 -5.68 18.74
CA GLU A 14 4.76 -4.60 19.55
C GLU A 14 3.37 -4.24 19.03
N VAL A 15 2.41 -4.07 19.94
CA VAL A 15 1.05 -3.70 19.55
C VAL A 15 1.14 -2.33 18.88
N PRO A 16 0.82 -2.21 17.57
CA PRO A 16 1.06 -0.97 16.83
C PRO A 16 0.22 0.20 17.37
N GLU A 17 -0.94 -0.11 17.94
CA GLU A 17 -1.83 0.85 18.58
C GLU A 17 -2.48 0.20 19.79
N MET A 18 -2.30 0.77 20.99
CA MET A 18 -3.01 0.26 22.17
C MET A 18 -4.52 0.50 22.03
N PRO A 19 -5.36 -0.43 22.50
CA PRO A 19 -6.81 -0.28 22.37
C PRO A 19 -7.34 0.95 23.12
N ASP A 20 -6.71 1.31 24.23
CA ASP A 20 -7.04 2.50 25.00
C ASP A 20 -5.76 3.26 25.37
N PRO A 21 -5.61 4.54 24.98
CA PRO A 21 -4.44 5.34 25.31
C PRO A 21 -4.45 5.90 26.74
N ALA A 22 -5.57 5.84 27.46
CA ALA A 22 -5.68 6.34 28.83
C ALA A 22 -5.18 5.32 29.85
N LEU A 23 -5.11 4.03 29.50
CA LEU A 23 -4.62 2.96 30.37
C LEU A 23 -3.30 2.40 29.87
N THR A 24 -2.41 2.08 30.80
CA THR A 24 -1.10 1.50 30.50
C THR A 24 -0.94 0.10 31.10
N VAL A 25 0.03 -0.66 30.59
CA VAL A 25 0.41 -1.96 31.21
C VAL A 25 0.81 -1.78 32.68
N GLN A 26 1.26 -0.58 33.08
CA GLN A 26 1.56 -0.27 34.47
C GLN A 26 0.29 -0.15 35.33
N ASP A 27 -0.78 0.49 34.83
CA ASP A 27 -2.09 0.53 35.50
C ASP A 27 -2.64 -0.88 35.73
N MET A 28 -2.50 -1.76 34.74
CA MET A 28 -2.93 -3.15 34.86
C MET A 28 -2.17 -3.89 35.98
N LYS A 29 -0.86 -3.68 36.08
CA LYS A 29 -0.03 -4.25 37.16
C LYS A 29 -0.40 -3.68 38.53
N ASP A 30 -0.64 -2.38 38.62
CA ASP A 30 -1.05 -1.70 39.86
C ASP A 30 -2.42 -2.19 40.34
N TYR A 31 -3.32 -2.48 39.40
CA TYR A 31 -4.62 -3.08 39.65
C TYR A 31 -4.53 -4.52 40.21
N GLY A 32 -3.38 -5.20 40.09
CA GLY A 32 -3.17 -6.57 40.57
C GLY A 32 -3.24 -7.64 39.50
N TYR A 33 -3.14 -7.26 38.23
CA TYR A 33 -3.18 -8.18 37.10
C TYR A 33 -1.86 -8.14 36.29
N ALA A 34 -1.19 -9.28 36.17
CA ALA A 34 0.18 -9.35 35.64
C ALA A 34 0.30 -10.03 34.27
N TRP A 35 -0.77 -10.59 33.71
CA TRP A 35 -0.67 -11.33 32.45
C TRP A 35 -0.55 -10.40 31.25
N ALA A 36 0.58 -10.46 30.54
CA ALA A 36 0.88 -9.59 29.40
C ALA A 36 0.16 -9.97 28.09
N GLY A 37 -0.60 -11.07 28.09
CA GLY A 37 -1.43 -11.48 26.94
C GLY A 37 -2.73 -10.68 26.81
N VAL A 38 -3.06 -9.86 27.81
CA VAL A 38 -4.24 -8.98 27.82
C VAL A 38 -3.78 -7.54 27.90
N LEU A 39 -4.42 -6.69 27.10
CA LEU A 39 -4.19 -5.26 27.06
C LEU A 39 -5.28 -4.55 27.86
N PRO A 40 -4.93 -3.63 28.76
CA PRO A 40 -5.94 -2.88 29.51
C PRO A 40 -6.73 -1.97 28.57
N ALA A 41 -8.04 -1.89 28.80
CA ALA A 41 -8.95 -1.15 27.95
C ALA A 41 -9.99 -0.40 28.77
N GLY A 42 -10.34 0.82 28.35
CA GLY A 42 -11.49 1.52 28.87
C GLY A 42 -12.79 0.92 28.36
N GLN A 43 -13.92 1.43 28.87
CA GLN A 43 -15.25 0.98 28.44
C GLN A 43 -15.44 1.12 26.91
N GLU A 44 -15.15 2.30 26.37
CA GLU A 44 -15.33 2.59 24.94
C GLU A 44 -14.43 1.70 24.06
N ALA A 45 -13.18 1.50 24.47
CA ALA A 45 -12.24 0.64 23.76
C ALA A 45 -12.69 -0.82 23.76
N ALA A 46 -13.22 -1.30 24.89
CA ALA A 46 -13.75 -2.65 25.02
C ALA A 46 -15.02 -2.85 24.17
N GLU A 47 -15.91 -1.87 24.10
CA GLU A 47 -17.08 -1.93 23.22
C GLU A 47 -16.67 -2.02 21.74
N LYS A 48 -15.73 -1.16 21.30
CA LYS A 48 -15.16 -1.21 19.94
C LYS A 48 -14.48 -2.54 19.64
N ALA A 49 -13.73 -3.06 20.60
CA ALA A 49 -13.07 -4.35 20.47
C ALA A 49 -14.10 -5.47 20.27
N LEU A 50 -15.21 -5.46 21.02
CA LEU A 50 -16.30 -6.43 20.84
C LEU A 50 -16.94 -6.32 19.45
N GLU A 51 -17.16 -5.10 18.93
CA GLU A 51 -17.66 -4.88 17.57
C GLU A 51 -16.71 -5.40 16.48
N LYS A 52 -15.39 -5.29 16.71
CA LYS A 52 -14.35 -5.87 15.85
C LYS A 52 -14.23 -7.38 15.98
N GLY A 53 -14.93 -7.99 16.93
CA GLY A 53 -14.87 -9.42 17.23
C GLY A 53 -13.67 -9.82 18.09
N CYS A 54 -13.07 -8.87 18.81
CA CYS A 54 -12.02 -9.14 19.78
C CYS A 54 -12.60 -9.68 21.09
N GLU A 55 -11.83 -10.51 21.78
CA GLU A 55 -12.21 -11.03 23.09
C GLU A 55 -11.96 -9.99 24.19
N VAL A 56 -13.03 -9.63 24.90
CA VAL A 56 -13.00 -8.68 26.02
C VAL A 56 -13.14 -9.45 27.33
N TYR A 57 -12.29 -9.14 28.30
CA TYR A 57 -12.26 -9.73 29.63
C TYR A 57 -12.53 -8.68 30.70
N ARG A 58 -13.26 -9.09 31.74
CA ARG A 58 -13.40 -8.41 33.02
C ARG A 58 -12.23 -8.80 33.89
N LEU A 59 -11.34 -7.85 34.16
CA LEU A 59 -10.19 -8.07 35.02
C LEU A 59 -10.58 -7.76 36.46
N TYR A 60 -10.12 -8.59 37.39
CA TYR A 60 -10.27 -8.40 38.83
C TYR A 60 -8.90 -8.24 39.49
N SER A 61 -8.88 -7.59 40.65
CA SER A 61 -7.66 -7.36 41.43
C SER A 61 -7.01 -8.63 41.99
N ASP A 62 -7.72 -9.76 41.97
CA ASP A 62 -7.23 -11.08 42.40
C ASP A 62 -6.49 -11.83 41.28
N ASN A 63 -6.07 -11.12 40.21
CA ASN A 63 -5.50 -11.71 38.99
C ASN A 63 -6.44 -12.74 38.30
N THR A 64 -7.75 -12.65 38.56
CA THR A 64 -8.76 -13.46 37.88
C THR A 64 -9.39 -12.67 36.75
N GLU A 65 -9.92 -13.39 35.75
CA GLU A 65 -10.58 -12.79 34.60
C GLU A 65 -11.90 -13.51 34.28
N GLY A 66 -12.80 -12.80 33.60
CA GLY A 66 -14.01 -13.40 33.04
C GLY A 66 -14.36 -12.80 31.69
N LEU A 67 -14.69 -13.64 30.71
CA LEU A 67 -15.06 -13.19 29.36
C LEU A 67 -16.35 -12.36 29.39
N CYS A 68 -16.35 -11.21 28.70
CA CYS A 68 -17.55 -10.44 28.36
C CYS A 68 -18.16 -10.95 27.06
N VAL A 69 -19.46 -11.21 27.07
CA VAL A 69 -20.21 -11.57 25.86
C VAL A 69 -20.93 -10.37 25.24
N ASP A 70 -21.22 -9.33 26.02
CA ASP A 70 -22.03 -8.19 25.59
C ASP A 70 -21.52 -6.85 26.16
N ALA A 71 -21.78 -5.75 25.44
CA ALA A 71 -21.48 -4.38 25.89
C ALA A 71 -22.14 -4.02 27.24
N LYS A 72 -23.28 -4.65 27.55
CA LYS A 72 -23.94 -4.47 28.85
C LYS A 72 -23.10 -5.00 30.02
N GLU A 73 -22.43 -6.13 29.83
CA GLU A 73 -21.56 -6.69 30.86
C GLU A 73 -20.30 -5.83 31.06
N ILE A 74 -19.79 -5.27 29.97
CA ILE A 74 -18.67 -4.31 29.98
C ILE A 74 -19.04 -3.11 30.87
N ALA A 75 -20.19 -2.48 30.59
CA ALA A 75 -20.66 -1.32 31.35
C ALA A 75 -20.95 -1.65 32.83
N ASP A 76 -21.56 -2.81 33.11
CA ASP A 76 -21.85 -3.25 34.48
C ASP A 76 -20.57 -3.49 35.31
N HIS A 77 -19.55 -4.09 34.70
CA HIS A 77 -18.26 -4.32 35.36
C HIS A 77 -17.51 -3.00 35.64
N VAL A 78 -17.51 -2.09 34.67
CA VAL A 78 -16.92 -0.76 34.85
C VAL A 78 -17.67 0.04 35.92
N ALA A 79 -19.00 -0.05 35.96
CA ALA A 79 -19.81 0.59 37.01
C ALA A 79 -19.50 0.04 38.41
N LYS A 80 -19.06 -1.22 38.52
CA LYS A 80 -18.55 -1.83 39.76
C LYS A 80 -17.11 -1.40 40.10
N GLY A 81 -16.47 -0.59 39.26
CA GLY A 81 -15.08 -0.16 39.40
C GLY A 81 -14.06 -1.19 38.92
N GLY A 82 -14.49 -2.18 38.13
CA GLY A 82 -13.62 -3.19 37.56
C GLY A 82 -12.90 -2.70 36.31
N MET A 83 -11.66 -3.14 36.12
CA MET A 83 -10.89 -2.90 34.90
C MET A 83 -11.29 -3.90 33.81
N LEU A 84 -11.20 -3.48 32.55
CA LEU A 84 -11.41 -4.35 31.39
C LEU A 84 -10.08 -4.61 30.69
N GLY A 85 -10.03 -5.74 30.01
CA GLY A 85 -8.90 -6.16 29.22
C GLY A 85 -9.35 -6.69 27.86
N ILE A 86 -8.52 -6.57 26.84
CA ILE A 86 -8.73 -7.14 25.52
C ILE A 86 -7.59 -8.11 25.22
N SER A 87 -7.89 -9.28 24.65
CA SER A 87 -6.85 -10.20 24.18
C SER A 87 -5.90 -9.50 23.21
N LYS A 88 -4.59 -9.52 23.51
CA LYS A 88 -3.56 -8.95 22.63
C LYS A 88 -3.62 -9.57 21.24
N GLU A 89 -3.79 -10.90 21.18
CA GLU A 89 -3.87 -11.65 19.92
C GLU A 89 -5.08 -11.22 19.08
N SER A 90 -6.26 -11.17 19.70
CA SER A 90 -7.50 -10.83 19.00
C SER A 90 -7.54 -9.36 18.58
N TRP A 91 -6.91 -8.46 19.35
CA TRP A 91 -6.72 -7.07 18.96
C TRP A 91 -5.79 -6.91 17.75
N MET A 92 -4.65 -7.60 17.76
CA MET A 92 -3.72 -7.59 16.63
C MET A 92 -4.32 -8.18 15.36
N ALA A 93 -5.07 -9.28 15.49
CA ALA A 93 -5.78 -9.91 14.38
C ALA A 93 -6.84 -8.97 13.78
N ALA A 94 -7.55 -8.20 14.62
CA ALA A 94 -8.51 -7.21 14.15
C ALA A 94 -7.84 -6.08 13.36
N LEU A 95 -6.73 -5.53 13.88
CA LEU A 95 -5.95 -4.51 13.18
C LEU A 95 -5.36 -5.02 11.85
N GLU A 96 -4.88 -6.26 11.84
CA GLU A 96 -4.36 -6.90 10.63
C GLU A 96 -5.46 -7.07 9.57
N LYS A 97 -6.65 -7.54 9.96
CA LYS A 97 -7.80 -7.69 9.07
C LYS A 97 -8.22 -6.36 8.43
N GLU A 98 -8.28 -5.27 9.21
CA GLU A 98 -8.59 -3.93 8.69
C GLU A 98 -7.55 -3.47 7.66
N ASN A 99 -6.26 -3.75 7.89
CA ASN A 99 -5.20 -3.35 6.98
C ASN A 99 -5.25 -4.11 5.63
N TYR A 100 -5.51 -5.43 5.66
CA TYR A 100 -5.65 -6.23 4.45
C TYR A 100 -6.84 -5.79 3.58
N LEU A 101 -7.99 -5.46 4.19
CA LEU A 101 -9.16 -4.96 3.47
C LEU A 101 -8.87 -3.61 2.80
N LYS A 102 -8.23 -2.69 3.52
CA LYS A 102 -7.85 -1.37 2.99
C LYS A 102 -6.85 -1.48 1.85
N ALA A 103 -5.89 -2.40 1.93
CA ALA A 103 -4.94 -2.67 0.86
C ALA A 103 -5.63 -3.26 -0.38
N ALA A 104 -6.59 -4.17 -0.20
CA ALA A 104 -7.37 -4.72 -1.28
C ALA A 104 -8.26 -3.66 -1.97
N GLU A 105 -8.86 -2.74 -1.21
CA GLU A 105 -9.63 -1.61 -1.77
C GLU A 105 -8.75 -0.67 -2.59
N MET A 106 -7.59 -0.28 -2.05
CA MET A 106 -6.66 0.61 -2.75
C MET A 106 -6.07 -0.04 -4.01
N SER A 107 -5.92 -1.37 -4.03
CA SER A 107 -5.40 -2.09 -5.19
C SER A 107 -6.40 -2.22 -6.34
N MET A 108 -7.71 -2.00 -6.14
CA MET A 108 -8.70 -2.10 -7.22
C MET A 108 -8.96 -0.78 -7.95
N GLU A 109 -8.51 0.35 -7.40
CA GLU A 109 -8.85 1.68 -7.91
C GLU A 109 -7.74 2.32 -8.78
N ASP A 110 -6.53 1.75 -8.80
CA ASP A 110 -5.38 2.28 -9.57
C ASP A 110 -5.37 1.84 -11.05
N ASP A 111 -6.04 0.73 -11.40
CA ASP A 111 -6.02 0.19 -12.78
C ASP A 111 -7.05 0.83 -13.74
N TYR A 112 -7.93 1.70 -13.27
CA TYR A 112 -8.97 2.31 -14.12
C TYR A 112 -8.48 3.53 -14.94
N GLY A 113 -7.27 4.03 -14.67
CA GLY A 113 -6.63 5.09 -15.45
C GLY A 113 -5.68 4.61 -16.56
N MET A 114 -5.43 3.30 -16.66
CA MET A 114 -4.49 2.70 -17.63
C MET A 114 -5.13 2.26 -18.95
N ILE A 115 -6.39 2.63 -19.20
CA ILE A 115 -6.97 2.52 -20.54
C ILE A 115 -6.41 3.68 -21.37
N ASP A 116 -5.39 3.34 -22.16
CA ASP A 116 -4.73 4.19 -23.12
C ASP A 116 -5.75 4.99 -23.97
N GLY A 117 -5.82 6.30 -23.71
CA GLY A 117 -6.66 7.24 -24.45
C GLY A 117 -6.19 7.53 -25.87
N ILE A 118 -5.44 6.62 -26.52
CA ILE A 118 -4.94 6.75 -27.89
C ILE A 118 -5.34 5.51 -28.71
N ILE A 119 -6.64 5.30 -28.87
CA ILE A 119 -7.15 4.48 -29.98
C ILE A 119 -7.23 5.37 -31.23
N ASN A 120 -6.22 5.29 -32.11
CA ASN A 120 -6.30 5.75 -33.49
C ASN A 120 -6.12 4.57 -34.44
N ASN A 121 -7.23 3.85 -34.69
CA ASN A 121 -7.29 2.81 -35.72
C ASN A 121 -7.53 3.47 -37.09
N GLY A 122 -6.49 4.15 -37.60
CA GLY A 122 -6.31 4.38 -39.04
C GLY A 122 -5.20 3.44 -39.52
N PRO A 123 -5.30 2.82 -40.71
CA PRO A 123 -4.48 1.66 -41.03
C PRO A 123 -3.02 2.06 -41.28
N LYS A 124 -2.06 1.41 -40.58
CA LYS A 124 -0.83 0.82 -41.17
C LYS A 124 0.10 0.16 -40.14
N GLU A 125 0.27 -1.16 -40.34
CA GLU A 125 1.51 -1.94 -40.39
C GLU A 125 2.51 -1.86 -39.21
N ASP A 126 2.52 -2.97 -38.46
CA ASP A 126 3.65 -3.75 -37.92
C ASP A 126 4.72 -3.12 -37.00
N LYS A 127 4.98 -3.89 -35.93
CA LYS A 127 6.29 -4.13 -35.27
C LYS A 127 6.75 -3.11 -34.23
N THR A 128 6.64 -3.46 -32.95
CA THR A 128 7.58 -4.25 -32.10
C THR A 128 8.51 -3.34 -31.30
N LEU A 129 8.47 -3.55 -29.98
CA LEU A 129 9.59 -3.57 -29.04
C LEU A 129 10.35 -2.25 -28.78
N ASP A 130 10.85 -2.20 -27.55
CA ASP A 130 11.90 -1.35 -27.01
C ASP A 130 11.53 -0.02 -26.33
N ALA A 131 11.78 -0.07 -25.01
CA ALA A 131 12.16 0.99 -24.09
C ALA A 131 12.83 2.23 -24.70
N LYS A 132 12.72 3.36 -23.98
CA LYS A 132 13.84 4.10 -23.34
C LYS A 132 13.63 5.63 -23.32
N ALA A 133 13.64 6.15 -22.09
CA ALA A 133 14.12 7.45 -21.60
C ALA A 133 13.59 8.79 -22.20
N PRO A 134 13.34 9.81 -21.35
CA PRO A 134 12.99 11.16 -21.78
C PRO A 134 14.25 11.94 -22.16
N GLU A 135 14.63 11.94 -23.43
CA GLU A 135 15.62 12.88 -23.95
C GLU A 135 14.93 14.21 -24.28
N ARG A 136 15.16 15.20 -23.40
CA ARG A 136 14.88 16.63 -23.64
C ARG A 136 15.85 17.15 -24.70
N GLY A 137 15.70 16.68 -25.94
CA GLY A 137 16.43 17.18 -27.10
C GLY A 137 15.64 18.30 -27.75
N GLU A 138 16.18 19.52 -27.70
CA GLU A 138 15.72 20.66 -28.50
C GLU A 138 15.66 20.25 -29.98
N LYS A 139 14.45 19.91 -30.46
CA LYS A 139 14.24 19.55 -31.86
C LYS A 139 14.41 20.82 -32.68
N SER A 140 15.52 20.92 -33.40
CA SER A 140 15.82 22.04 -34.29
C SER A 140 14.63 22.30 -35.24
N SER A 141 14.17 23.56 -35.24
CA SER A 141 13.03 23.99 -36.02
C SER A 141 13.28 23.78 -37.53
N ILE A 142 12.27 23.26 -38.22
CA ILE A 142 12.29 23.01 -39.68
C ILE A 142 12.65 24.28 -40.46
N MET A 143 12.35 25.45 -39.90
CA MET A 143 12.65 26.76 -40.50
C MET A 143 14.15 27.06 -40.58
N ASP A 144 14.94 26.49 -39.66
CA ASP A 144 16.39 26.61 -39.63
C ASP A 144 17.04 25.76 -40.72
N ARG A 145 16.53 24.52 -40.90
CA ARG A 145 16.95 23.60 -41.97
C ARG A 145 16.65 24.14 -43.37
N LEU A 146 15.55 24.91 -43.53
CA LEU A 146 15.16 25.52 -44.80
C LEU A 146 16.02 26.72 -45.20
N LYS A 147 16.58 27.48 -44.25
CA LYS A 147 17.47 28.61 -44.57
C LYS A 147 18.86 28.16 -45.01
N SER A 148 19.40 27.13 -44.38
CA SER A 148 20.75 26.62 -44.68
C SER A 148 20.86 25.95 -46.05
N ALA A 149 19.80 25.27 -46.51
CA ALA A 149 19.80 24.58 -47.81
C ALA A 149 19.79 25.53 -49.03
N LYS A 150 19.49 26.83 -48.84
CA LYS A 150 19.42 27.80 -49.94
C LYS A 150 20.75 28.52 -50.22
N ALA A 151 21.76 28.35 -49.37
CA ALA A 151 23.03 29.08 -49.45
C ALA A 151 24.18 28.34 -50.18
N GLU A 152 24.05 27.04 -50.48
CA GLU A 152 25.19 26.19 -50.91
C GLU A 152 25.23 25.82 -52.41
N LYS A 153 24.39 26.39 -53.28
CA LYS A 153 24.46 26.15 -54.74
C LYS A 153 25.07 27.33 -55.49
N GLN A 154 26.40 27.47 -55.48
CA GLN A 154 27.18 28.11 -56.56
C GLN A 154 28.70 27.91 -56.38
N LYS A 155 29.41 27.69 -57.51
CA LYS A 155 30.84 27.36 -57.77
C LYS A 155 31.05 25.86 -58.07
N GLU A 156 30.86 25.44 -59.33
CA GLU A 156 31.85 25.41 -60.45
C GLU A 156 33.04 24.47 -60.16
N CYS A 157 33.51 23.56 -61.01
CA CYS A 157 33.55 23.52 -62.47
C CYS A 157 33.80 22.07 -63.00
N CYS A 158 33.25 21.78 -64.18
CA CYS A 158 33.21 20.54 -65.00
C CYS A 158 34.60 20.04 -65.54
N PRO A 159 34.74 19.08 -66.50
CA PRO A 159 33.96 17.91 -67.01
C PRO A 159 34.89 16.64 -67.25
N PRO A 160 34.76 15.79 -68.30
CA PRO A 160 33.93 14.58 -68.40
C PRO A 160 34.74 13.28 -68.70
N LYS A 161 34.14 12.08 -68.62
CA LYS A 161 34.40 10.99 -69.59
C LYS A 161 33.36 9.86 -69.53
N LYS A 162 32.94 9.45 -70.72
CA LYS A 162 31.91 8.46 -71.05
C LYS A 162 32.43 7.03 -70.89
N HIS A 163 31.54 6.05 -70.71
CA HIS A 163 31.49 4.87 -71.58
C HIS A 163 30.07 4.26 -71.65
N LYS A 164 29.75 3.82 -72.86
CA LYS A 164 28.52 3.18 -73.36
C LYS A 164 28.53 1.67 -73.06
N GLY A 165 27.33 1.07 -73.12
CA GLY A 165 27.07 -0.37 -73.34
C GLY A 165 26.70 -1.07 -72.04
N GLU A 166 25.67 -1.90 -71.93
CA GLU A 166 24.90 -2.64 -72.94
C GLU A 166 23.58 -3.08 -72.27
N ILE A 167 22.51 -3.12 -73.05
CA ILE A 167 21.20 -3.69 -72.75
C ILE A 167 21.06 -4.86 -73.71
N GLU A 168 20.80 -6.07 -73.23
CA GLU A 168 20.02 -7.14 -73.86
C GLU A 168 19.74 -8.18 -72.76
N LEU A 169 18.48 -8.24 -72.31
CA LEU A 169 17.48 -9.30 -72.58
C LEU A 169 17.61 -10.53 -71.66
#